data_AF-A0A5K1ABA3-F1
#
_entry.id   AF-A0A5K1ABA3-F1
#
_cell.length_a   1.000
_cell.length_b   1.000
_cell.length_c   1.000
_cell.angle_alpha   90.00
_cell.angle_beta   90.00
_cell.angle_gamma   90.00
#
_symmetry.space_group_name_H-M   'P 1'
#
loop_
_entity.id
_entity.type
_entity.pdbx_description
1 polymer ?
#
loop_
_entity_poly.entity_id
_entity_poly.type
_entity_poly.pdbx_seq_one_letter_code
_entity_poly.pdbx_strand_id
1 'polypeptide(L)' 'ATPFIAGVAVAAVALAGRYGVRAWQAYKARPPAARMRRFYEGGFQSTMTRREAALILGIR' A
#
# COMPACT_ATOMS: atom_id res chain seq x y z
N ALA A 1 36.27 -24.50 13.26
CA ALA A 1 35.71 -23.74 12.11
C ALA A 1 34.23 -24.07 11.85
N THR A 2 33.83 -25.35 11.92
CA THR A 2 32.45 -25.84 11.67
C THR A 2 31.31 -25.14 12.44
N PRO A 3 31.39 -24.84 13.76
CA PRO A 3 30.27 -24.23 14.47
C PRO A 3 30.04 -22.75 14.08
N PHE A 4 31.10 -22.04 13.69
CA PHE A 4 30.99 -20.65 13.25
C PHE A 4 30.25 -20.55 11.91
N ILE A 5 30.63 -21.40 10.95
CA ILE A 5 29.96 -21.46 9.64
C ILE A 5 28.49 -21.86 9.80
N ALA A 6 28.20 -22.83 10.66
CA ALA A 6 26.82 -23.21 10.98
C ALA A 6 26.03 -22.05 11.59
N GLY A 7 26.61 -21.30 12.53
CA GLY A 7 25.98 -20.12 13.13
C GLY A 7 25.69 -19.02 12.11
N VAL A 8 26.65 -18.73 11.22
CA VAL A 8 26.47 -17.74 10.15
C VAL A 8 25.37 -18.19 9.17
N ALA A 9 25.34 -19.47 8.80
CA ALA A 9 24.32 -20.01 7.90
C ALA A 9 22.91 -19.87 8.51
N VAL A 10 22.74 -20.23 9.79
CA VAL A 10 21.45 -20.09 10.49
C VAL A 10 21.03 -18.62 10.57
N ALA A 11 21.95 -17.72 10.91
CA ALA A 11 21.66 -16.29 10.98
C ALA A 11 21.24 -15.71 9.60
N ALA A 12 21.93 -16.11 8.53
CA ALA A 12 21.61 -15.69 7.18
C ALA A 12 20.22 -16.16 6.74
N VAL A 13 19.89 -17.44 6.98
CA VAL A 13 18.56 -18.00 6.66
C VAL A 13 17.47 -17.32 7.46
N ALA A 14 17.68 -17.07 8.76
CA ALA A 14 16.69 -16.41 9.61
C ALA A 14 16.39 -14.98 9.13
N LEU A 15 17.41 -14.20 8.76
CA LEU A 15 17.24 -12.85 8.23
C LEU A 15 16.55 -12.87 6.87
N ALA A 16 17.02 -13.69 5.93
CA ALA A 16 16.41 -13.81 4.61
C ALA A 16 14.93 -14.23 4.69
N GLY A 17 14.62 -15.23 5.53
CA GLY A 17 13.26 -15.69 5.78
C GLY A 17 12.36 -14.57 6.34
N ARG A 18 12.83 -13.82 7.35
CA ARG A 18 12.09 -12.69 7.93
C ARG A 18 11.76 -11.62 6.89
N TYR A 19 12.74 -11.25 6.06
CA TYR A 19 12.53 -10.24 5.01
C TYR A 19 11.61 -10.75 3.91
N GLY A 20 11.75 -12.01 3.49
CA GLY A 20 10.87 -12.64 2.50
C GLY A 20 9.41 -12.67 2.94
N VAL A 21 9.15 -13.10 4.18
CA VAL A 21 7.79 -13.12 4.74
C VAL A 21 7.20 -11.71 4.82
N ARG A 22 7.99 -10.71 5.26
CA ARG A 22 7.53 -9.31 5.33
C ARG A 22 7.20 -8.74 3.97
N ALA A 23 8.04 -8.98 2.96
CA ALA A 23 7.79 -8.55 1.59
C ALA A 23 6.52 -9.19 1.03
N TRP A 24 6.32 -10.49 1.28
CA TRP A 24 5.12 -11.21 0.86
C TRP A 24 3.85 -10.69 1.52
N GLN A 25 3.87 -10.43 2.82
CA GLN A 25 2.73 -9.85 3.52
C GLN A 25 2.43 -8.43 3.03
N ALA A 26 3.46 -7.60 2.83
CA ALA A 26 3.31 -6.26 2.29
C ALA A 26 2.75 -6.27 0.86
N TYR A 27 3.11 -7.28 0.05
CA TYR A 27 2.56 -7.47 -1.29
C TYR A 27 1.07 -7.84 -1.25
N LYS A 28 0.70 -8.83 -0.43
CA LYS A 28 -0.71 -9.23 -0.27
C LYS A 28 -1.59 -8.13 0.36
N ALA A 29 -1.01 -7.29 1.21
CA ALA A 29 -1.71 -6.17 1.84
C ALA A 29 -1.93 -4.99 0.89
N ARG A 30 -1.40 -5.01 -0.35
CA ARG A 30 -1.65 -3.95 -1.31
C ARG A 30 -3.12 -3.99 -1.75
N PRO A 31 -3.84 -2.86 -1.72
CA PRO A 31 -5.17 -2.79 -2.30
C PRO A 31 -5.09 -3.13 -3.81
N PRO A 32 -6.00 -3.96 -4.35
CA PRO A 32 -5.96 -4.45 -5.74
C PRO A 32 -6.09 -3.35 -6.81
N ALA A 33 -6.50 -2.16 -6.42
CA ALA A 33 -6.39 -0.97 -7.23
C ALA A 33 -5.74 0.11 -6.39
N ALA A 34 -4.74 0.81 -6.94
CA ALA A 34 -4.50 2.19 -6.54
C ALA A 34 -5.87 2.85 -6.68
N ARG A 35 -6.55 3.10 -5.56
CA ARG A 35 -7.84 3.81 -5.55
C ARG A 35 -7.49 5.24 -5.92
N MET A 36 -7.23 5.43 -7.21
CA MET A 36 -7.10 6.69 -7.90
C MET A 36 -8.48 7.28 -7.74
N ARG A 37 -8.69 7.96 -6.61
CA ARG A 37 -9.92 8.67 -6.31
C ARG A 37 -10.00 9.64 -7.49
N ARG A 38 -10.87 9.33 -8.45
CA ARG A 38 -11.22 10.28 -9.51
C ARG A 38 -11.86 11.44 -8.76
N PHE A 39 -11.04 12.44 -8.44
CA PHE A 39 -11.46 13.58 -7.64
C PHE A 39 -12.44 14.45 -8.41
N TYR A 40 -12.46 14.30 -9.74
CA TYR A 40 -13.36 15.00 -10.66
C TYR A 40 -13.82 14.02 -11.75
N GLU A 41 -15.11 13.71 -11.76
CA GLU A 41 -15.73 12.94 -12.85
C GLU A 41 -16.10 13.89 -14.01
N GLY A 42 -15.11 14.50 -14.66
CA GLY A 42 -15.39 15.39 -15.79
C GLY A 42 -16.24 16.61 -15.43
N GLY A 43 -17.36 16.80 -16.11
CA GLY A 43 -18.26 17.96 -15.94
C GLY A 43 -19.01 17.99 -14.61
N PHE A 44 -19.91 18.97 -14.46
CA PHE A 44 -20.79 19.06 -13.29
C PHE A 44 -21.89 17.97 -13.32
N GLN A 45 -22.32 17.53 -12.14
CA GLN A 45 -23.48 16.66 -11.99
C GLN A 45 -24.73 17.38 -12.49
N SER A 46 -25.69 16.63 -13.03
CA SER A 46 -26.96 17.20 -13.51
C SER A 46 -27.80 17.83 -12.39
N THR A 47 -27.60 17.38 -11.16
CA THR A 47 -28.27 17.90 -9.95
C THR A 47 -27.20 18.27 -8.93
N MET A 48 -27.21 19.53 -8.46
CA MET A 48 -26.24 20.04 -7.50
C MET A 48 -26.31 19.26 -6.18
N THR A 49 -25.24 18.53 -5.86
CA THR A 49 -25.11 17.82 -4.58
C THR A 49 -24.27 18.62 -3.59
N ARG A 50 -24.47 18.38 -2.28
CA ARG A 50 -23.64 19.00 -1.23
C ARG A 50 -22.15 18.77 -1.45
N ARG A 51 -21.79 17.59 -1.97
CA ARG A 51 -20.39 17.23 -2.27
C ARG A 51 -19.83 18.05 -3.44
N GLU A 52 -20.62 18.29 -4.47
CA GLU A 52 -20.22 19.13 -5.60
C GLU A 52 -20.11 20.60 -5.23
N ALA A 53 -21.08 21.12 -4.46
CA ALA A 53 -21.01 22.48 -3.91
C ALA A 53 -19.75 22.67 -3.05
N ALA A 54 -19.42 21.69 -2.20
CA ALA A 54 -18.21 21.68 -1.40
C ALA A 54 -16.93 21.73 -2.27
N LEU A 55 -16.91 21.01 -3.40
CA LEU A 55 -15.79 21.03 -4.34
C LEU A 55 -15.64 22.39 -5.06
N ILE A 56 -16.74 23.01 -5.47
CA ILE A 56 -16.73 24.33 -6.14
C ILE A 56 -16.26 25.43 -5.18
N LEU A 57 -16.74 25.39 -3.94
CA LEU A 57 -16.42 26.39 -2.92
C LEU A 57 -15.09 26.14 -2.19
N GLY A 58 -14.45 24.99 -2.41
CA GLY A 58 -13.19 24.63 -1.76
C GLY A 58 -13.31 24.32 -0.26
N ILE A 59 -14.50 23.94 0.19
CA ILE A 59 -14.80 23.60 1.60
C ILE A 59 -14.93 22.08 1.76
N ARG A 60 -14.52 21.51 2.90
CA ARG A 60 -14.57 20.06 3.17
C ARG A 60 -15.71 19.69 4.11
#